data_AF-A0A4S9LBX2-F1
#
_entry.id   AF-A0A4S9LBX2-F1
#
_cell.length_a   1.000
_cell.length_b   1.000
_cell.length_c   1.000
_cell.angle_alpha   90.00
_cell.angle_beta   90.00
_cell.angle_gamma   90.00
#
_symmetry.space_group_name_H-M   'P 1'
#
loop_
_entity.id
_entity.type
_entity.pdbx_description
1 polymer ?
#
loop_
_entity_poly.entity_id
_entity_poly.type
_entity_poly.pdbx_seq_one_letter_code
_entity_poly.pdbx_strand_id
1 'polypeptide(L)'
;MALAAAINPAARTYEEDARIKHLDFLCLAHGLPSEVKNNVLEYYLPCLEPVDIADPANHVRPNWCTDNETEFLYWRHTRFIFRTDDLTRTNLDNKINAAQTFIQNILCSTNHPARLFYMQPKKKIIFDIYLKIDLSVGGVAEIDDENLEALWRLLELLNGEMGHLQLKFIWKNDMNPNDLSAATKREVAANNTGPFAPIKQNLLTIVLAAANHYTTCIHAPATINLINRWARYLSPMTAIDPATTDAHRFALARDWTNLQVSRQVGKMWTTRNKSGA
;
A
#
# COMPACT_ATOMS: atom_id res chain seq x y z
N MET A 1 -28.56 25.09 4.88
CA MET A 1 -28.03 23.96 5.68
C MET A 1 -28.86 22.74 5.37
N ALA A 2 -28.38 21.89 4.46
CA ALA A 2 -28.95 20.57 4.22
C ALA A 2 -27.88 19.57 4.67
N LEU A 3 -28.19 18.88 5.76
CA LEU A 3 -27.41 17.78 6.32
C LEU A 3 -27.20 16.76 5.20
N ALA A 4 -25.94 16.44 4.87
CA ALA A 4 -25.63 15.27 4.07
C ALA A 4 -26.23 14.06 4.80
N ALA A 5 -27.33 13.52 4.27
CA ALA A 5 -27.91 12.31 4.79
C ALA A 5 -26.84 11.21 4.64
N ALA A 6 -26.24 10.83 5.77
CA ALA A 6 -25.39 9.66 5.86
C ALA A 6 -26.16 8.50 5.23
N ILE A 7 -25.57 7.88 4.20
CA ILE A 7 -26.12 6.71 3.53
C ILE A 7 -26.30 5.64 4.62
N ASN A 8 -27.55 5.31 4.90
CA ASN A 8 -27.92 4.33 5.91
C ASN A 8 -27.36 2.96 5.51
N PRO A 9 -26.50 2.30 6.30
CA PRO A 9 -25.82 1.04 5.93
C PRO A 9 -26.73 -0.20 6.00
N ALA A 10 -28.04 -0.05 5.76
CA ALA A 10 -29.01 -1.12 5.90
C ALA A 10 -29.32 -1.79 4.55
N ALA A 11 -28.75 -2.99 4.37
CA ALA A 11 -29.01 -3.98 3.32
C ALA A 11 -28.61 -3.59 1.88
N ARG A 12 -27.71 -4.38 1.28
CA ARG A 12 -27.43 -4.33 -0.16
C ARG A 12 -28.68 -4.78 -0.92
N THR A 13 -29.12 -4.01 -1.89
CA THR A 13 -30.30 -4.32 -2.71
C THR A 13 -29.96 -5.36 -3.77
N TYR A 14 -30.94 -6.19 -4.17
CA TYR A 14 -30.80 -7.12 -5.31
C TYR A 14 -30.27 -6.44 -6.58
N GLU A 15 -30.63 -5.17 -6.76
CA GLU A 15 -30.18 -4.34 -7.88
C GLU A 15 -28.66 -4.07 -7.85
N GLU A 16 -28.06 -3.94 -6.67
CA GLU A 16 -26.62 -3.71 -6.52
C GLU A 16 -25.80 -4.96 -6.91
N ASP A 17 -26.24 -6.15 -6.49
CA ASP A 17 -25.58 -7.40 -6.91
C ASP A 17 -25.74 -7.67 -8.42
N ALA A 18 -26.91 -7.34 -8.98
CA ALA A 18 -27.13 -7.40 -10.42
C ALA A 18 -26.20 -6.42 -11.17
N ARG A 19 -25.98 -5.21 -10.63
CA ARG A 19 -25.04 -4.23 -11.21
C ARG A 19 -23.60 -4.71 -11.17
N ILE A 20 -23.13 -5.31 -10.06
CA ILE A 20 -21.78 -5.90 -9.98
C ILE A 20 -21.63 -6.98 -11.06
N LYS A 21 -22.56 -7.94 -11.13
CA LYS A 21 -22.53 -9.04 -12.11
C LYS A 21 -22.56 -8.52 -13.55
N HIS A 22 -23.34 -7.47 -13.81
CA HIS A 22 -23.39 -6.84 -15.13
C HIS A 22 -22.10 -6.11 -15.49
N LEU A 23 -21.49 -5.39 -14.54
CA LEU A 23 -20.18 -4.75 -14.72
C LEU A 23 -19.07 -5.77 -14.97
N ASP A 24 -19.06 -6.88 -14.24
CA ASP A 24 -18.18 -8.02 -14.50
C ASP A 24 -18.29 -8.51 -15.95
N PHE A 25 -19.52 -8.74 -16.41
CA PHE A 25 -19.80 -9.17 -17.78
C PHE A 25 -19.29 -8.14 -18.81
N LEU A 26 -19.60 -6.85 -18.62
CA LEU A 26 -19.18 -5.80 -19.55
C LEU A 26 -17.66 -5.66 -19.62
N CYS A 27 -16.97 -5.73 -18.49
CA CYS A 27 -15.51 -5.64 -18.48
C CYS A 27 -14.85 -6.84 -19.17
N LEU A 28 -15.39 -8.05 -19.00
CA LEU A 28 -14.93 -9.24 -19.71
C LEU A 28 -15.23 -9.16 -21.22
N ALA A 29 -16.46 -8.81 -21.59
CA ALA A 29 -16.91 -8.76 -22.99
C ALA A 29 -16.15 -7.71 -23.81
N HIS A 30 -15.77 -6.59 -23.18
CA HIS A 30 -15.07 -5.48 -23.85
C HIS A 30 -13.58 -5.40 -23.52
N GLY A 31 -13.02 -6.38 -22.80
CA GLY A 31 -11.61 -6.37 -22.40
C GLY A 31 -11.20 -5.13 -21.60
N LEU A 32 -12.13 -4.54 -20.82
CA LEU A 32 -11.86 -3.32 -20.07
C LEU A 32 -10.87 -3.60 -18.93
N PRO A 33 -9.93 -2.69 -18.65
CA PRO A 33 -9.00 -2.82 -17.53
C PRO A 33 -9.76 -2.97 -16.20
N SER A 34 -9.18 -3.74 -15.28
CA SER A 34 -9.78 -3.99 -13.95
C SER A 34 -9.96 -2.69 -13.14
N GLU A 35 -9.14 -1.69 -13.42
CA GLU A 35 -9.19 -0.36 -12.82
C GLU A 35 -10.48 0.41 -13.19
N VAL A 36 -10.97 0.26 -14.44
CA VAL A 36 -12.21 0.91 -14.89
C VAL A 36 -13.40 0.33 -14.13
N LYS A 37 -13.45 -0.99 -14.00
CA LYS A 37 -14.46 -1.70 -13.22
C LYS A 37 -14.51 -1.23 -11.77
N ASN A 38 -13.34 -1.19 -11.13
CA ASN A 38 -13.24 -0.84 -9.71
C ASN A 38 -13.68 0.61 -9.45
N ASN A 39 -13.31 1.55 -10.31
CA ASN A 39 -13.74 2.95 -10.19
C ASN A 39 -15.25 3.10 -10.36
N VAL A 40 -15.86 2.37 -11.29
CA VAL A 40 -17.31 2.37 -11.47
C VAL A 40 -18.01 1.76 -10.26
N LEU A 41 -17.50 0.65 -9.74
CA LEU A 41 -18.04 0.00 -8.56
C LEU A 41 -18.00 0.90 -7.32
N GLU A 42 -16.90 1.61 -7.06
CA GLU A 42 -16.81 2.57 -5.95
C GLU A 42 -17.76 3.75 -6.09
N TYR A 43 -17.92 4.26 -7.32
CA TYR A 43 -18.82 5.38 -7.58
C TYR A 43 -20.28 5.01 -7.33
N TYR A 44 -20.69 3.81 -7.75
CA TYR A 44 -22.09 3.35 -7.63
C TYR A 44 -22.40 2.61 -6.33
N LEU A 45 -21.38 2.13 -5.61
CA LEU A 45 -21.51 1.40 -4.35
C LEU A 45 -20.54 1.99 -3.32
N PRO A 46 -20.93 3.06 -2.61
CA PRO A 46 -20.09 3.71 -1.59
C PRO A 46 -19.62 2.76 -0.49
N CYS A 47 -20.33 1.65 -0.25
CA CYS A 47 -19.89 0.57 0.65
C CYS A 47 -18.66 -0.23 0.15
N LEU A 48 -18.18 0.04 -1.07
CA LEU A 48 -16.95 -0.53 -1.65
C LEU A 48 -15.74 0.41 -1.52
N GLU A 49 -15.81 1.44 -0.66
CA GLU A 49 -14.62 2.15 -0.22
C GLU A 49 -13.49 1.18 0.17
N PRO A 50 -12.22 1.51 -0.11
CA PRO A 50 -11.11 0.62 0.23
C PRO A 50 -11.12 0.27 1.72
N VAL A 51 -11.00 -1.02 2.01
CA VAL A 51 -10.80 -1.50 3.37
C VAL A 51 -9.38 -1.16 3.79
N ASP A 52 -9.25 -0.31 4.81
CA ASP A 52 -7.98 -0.03 5.46
C ASP A 52 -7.58 -1.23 6.32
N ILE A 53 -6.55 -1.95 5.89
CA ILE A 53 -6.06 -3.14 6.58
C ILE A 53 -5.35 -2.78 7.89
N ALA A 54 -4.97 -1.52 8.09
CA ALA A 54 -4.34 -1.03 9.30
C ALA A 54 -5.34 -0.61 10.39
N ASP A 55 -6.66 -0.72 10.12
CA ASP A 55 -7.73 -0.42 11.08
C ASP A 55 -8.47 -1.71 11.47
N PRO A 56 -8.35 -2.18 12.72
CA PRO A 56 -9.03 -3.37 13.21
C PRO A 56 -10.56 -3.35 13.05
N ALA A 57 -11.18 -2.16 13.02
CA ALA A 57 -12.62 -2.06 12.82
C ALA A 57 -13.07 -2.58 11.44
N ASN A 58 -12.17 -2.60 10.46
CA ASN A 58 -12.45 -3.08 9.10
C ASN A 58 -12.15 -4.57 8.90
N HIS A 59 -11.72 -5.29 9.94
CA HIS A 59 -11.34 -6.71 9.86
C HIS A 59 -12.52 -7.66 10.09
N VAL A 60 -13.74 -7.14 10.10
CA VAL A 60 -14.95 -7.93 10.33
C VAL A 60 -15.84 -7.91 9.11
N ARG A 61 -16.64 -8.97 8.95
CA ARG A 61 -17.71 -9.02 7.97
C ARG A 61 -18.64 -7.82 8.17
N PRO A 62 -18.95 -7.03 7.13
CA PRO A 62 -19.92 -5.96 7.25
C PRO A 62 -21.28 -6.50 7.69
N ASN A 63 -21.92 -5.77 8.60
CA ASN A 63 -23.22 -6.09 9.20
C ASN A 63 -24.38 -6.14 8.19
N TRP A 64 -24.24 -5.54 7.01
CA TRP A 64 -25.21 -5.64 5.92
C TRP A 64 -25.02 -6.85 5.01
N CYS A 65 -23.90 -7.58 5.10
CA CYS A 65 -23.73 -8.83 4.37
C CYS A 65 -24.66 -9.89 4.98
N THR A 66 -25.79 -10.18 4.35
CA THR A 66 -26.83 -11.09 4.85
C THR A 66 -26.57 -12.56 4.53
N ASP A 67 -25.72 -12.85 3.55
CA ASP A 67 -25.40 -14.22 3.09
C ASP A 67 -23.93 -14.34 2.62
N ASN A 68 -23.51 -15.57 2.33
CA ASN A 68 -22.13 -15.88 1.95
C ASN A 68 -21.75 -15.44 0.53
N GLU A 69 -22.73 -15.32 -0.39
CA GLU A 69 -22.47 -14.85 -1.75
C GLU A 69 -22.16 -13.36 -1.74
N THR A 70 -22.96 -12.59 -1.00
CA THR A 70 -22.77 -11.15 -0.78
C THR A 70 -21.44 -10.86 -0.09
N GLU A 71 -21.08 -11.64 0.94
CA GLU A 71 -19.78 -11.54 1.61
C GLU A 71 -18.62 -11.85 0.65
N PHE A 72 -18.74 -12.90 -0.17
CA PHE A 72 -17.75 -13.22 -1.19
C PHE A 72 -17.56 -12.08 -2.18
N LEU A 73 -18.65 -11.51 -2.72
CA LEU A 73 -18.59 -10.38 -3.66
C LEU A 73 -17.97 -9.14 -3.02
N TYR A 74 -18.34 -8.81 -1.79
CA TYR A 74 -17.72 -7.72 -1.04
C TYR A 74 -16.20 -7.89 -0.98
N TRP A 75 -15.73 -8.99 -0.39
CA TRP A 75 -14.30 -9.23 -0.25
C TRP A 75 -13.58 -9.40 -1.58
N ARG A 76 -14.26 -9.83 -2.64
CA ARG A 76 -13.67 -9.96 -3.97
C ARG A 76 -13.43 -8.60 -4.63
N HIS A 77 -14.36 -7.66 -4.49
CA HIS A 77 -14.38 -6.41 -5.26
C HIS A 77 -13.89 -5.19 -4.49
N THR A 78 -13.98 -5.19 -3.15
CA THR A 78 -13.50 -4.08 -2.33
C THR A 78 -11.97 -3.97 -2.44
N ARG A 79 -11.39 -2.79 -2.63
CA ARG A 79 -9.92 -2.66 -2.64
C ARG A 79 -9.36 -2.79 -1.22
N PHE A 80 -8.10 -3.20 -1.10
CA PHE A 80 -7.38 -3.14 0.17
C PHE A 80 -6.40 -2.00 0.12
N ILE A 81 -6.31 -1.24 1.21
CA ILE A 81 -5.37 -0.14 1.34
C ILE A 81 -4.64 -0.23 2.68
N PHE A 82 -3.37 0.14 2.70
CA PHE A 82 -2.66 0.50 3.90
C PHE A 82 -2.47 2.02 3.87
N ARG A 83 -3.17 2.71 4.75
CA ARG A 83 -3.13 4.18 4.82
C ARG A 83 -1.97 4.67 5.66
N THR A 84 -1.30 5.69 5.14
CA THR A 84 -0.10 6.28 5.74
C THR A 84 -0.25 7.78 6.08
N ASP A 85 -1.42 8.39 5.83
CA ASP A 85 -1.67 9.83 6.04
C ASP A 85 -1.72 10.26 7.50
N ASP A 86 -1.97 9.30 8.38
CA ASP A 86 -2.02 9.44 9.84
C ASP A 86 -0.88 8.67 10.51
N LEU A 87 0.11 8.20 9.73
CA LEU A 87 1.21 7.42 10.26
C LEU A 87 2.15 8.31 11.07
N THR A 88 2.46 7.86 12.27
CA THR A 88 3.42 8.50 13.17
C THR A 88 4.32 7.44 13.77
N ARG A 89 5.47 7.86 14.31
CA ARG A 89 6.37 6.96 15.02
C ARG A 89 5.68 6.22 16.18
N THR A 90 4.67 6.84 16.81
CA THR A 90 3.98 6.27 17.97
C THR A 90 2.87 5.28 17.61
N ASN A 91 2.30 5.35 16.40
CA ASN A 91 1.21 4.45 15.98
C ASN A 91 1.63 3.41 14.92
N LEU A 92 2.85 3.53 14.36
CA LEU A 92 3.38 2.63 13.34
C LEU A 92 3.27 1.15 13.74
N ASP A 93 3.72 0.79 14.95
CA ASP A 93 3.65 -0.58 15.44
C ASP A 93 2.20 -1.09 15.52
N ASN A 94 1.28 -0.26 16.01
CA ASN A 94 -0.13 -0.63 16.11
C ASN A 94 -0.75 -0.89 14.72
N LYS A 95 -0.46 -0.02 13.75
CA LYS A 95 -0.92 -0.18 12.37
C LYS A 95 -0.34 -1.43 11.69
N ILE A 96 0.94 -1.71 11.90
CA ILE A 96 1.57 -2.94 11.37
C ILE A 96 0.97 -4.19 12.04
N ASN A 97 0.74 -4.18 13.35
CA ASN A 97 0.11 -5.30 14.05
C ASN A 97 -1.33 -5.55 13.58
N ALA A 98 -2.09 -4.48 13.30
CA ALA A 98 -3.41 -4.59 12.68
C ALA A 98 -3.30 -5.21 11.27
N ALA A 99 -2.43 -4.68 10.42
CA ALA A 99 -2.22 -5.23 9.07
C ALA A 99 -1.78 -6.70 9.09
N GLN A 100 -0.92 -7.08 10.04
CA GLN A 100 -0.52 -8.47 10.27
C GLN A 100 -1.73 -9.35 10.62
N THR A 101 -2.58 -8.89 11.53
CA THR A 101 -3.80 -9.60 11.92
C THR A 101 -4.73 -9.80 10.72
N PHE A 102 -4.91 -8.76 9.91
CA PHE A 102 -5.69 -8.84 8.67
C PHE A 102 -5.08 -9.86 7.69
N ILE A 103 -3.78 -9.76 7.41
CA ILE A 103 -3.11 -10.67 6.48
C ILE A 103 -3.25 -12.12 6.96
N GLN A 104 -2.99 -12.39 8.24
CA GLN A 104 -3.03 -13.74 8.79
C GLN A 104 -4.45 -14.32 8.82
N ASN A 105 -5.42 -13.57 9.34
CA ASN A 105 -6.76 -14.08 9.62
C ASN A 105 -7.73 -14.01 8.44
N ILE A 106 -7.47 -13.11 7.48
CA ILE A 106 -8.37 -12.84 6.35
C ILE A 106 -7.73 -13.26 5.04
N LEU A 107 -6.49 -12.83 4.78
CA LEU A 107 -5.87 -13.07 3.49
C LEU A 107 -5.16 -14.41 3.38
N CYS A 108 -4.59 -14.93 4.46
CA CYS A 108 -3.95 -16.23 4.51
C CYS A 108 -4.88 -17.34 5.03
N SER A 109 -6.09 -16.98 5.49
CA SER A 109 -7.07 -17.95 5.96
C SER A 109 -7.54 -18.87 4.83
N THR A 110 -7.57 -20.17 5.10
CA THR A 110 -7.98 -21.19 4.13
C THR A 110 -9.46 -21.10 3.80
N ASN A 111 -10.28 -20.59 4.72
CA ASN A 111 -11.73 -20.58 4.64
C ASN A 111 -12.32 -19.19 4.35
N HIS A 112 -11.49 -18.14 4.34
CA HIS A 112 -11.98 -16.78 4.15
C HIS A 112 -12.16 -16.44 2.65
N PRO A 113 -13.27 -15.79 2.25
CA PRO A 113 -13.51 -15.39 0.85
C PRO A 113 -12.43 -14.49 0.24
N ALA A 114 -11.76 -13.70 1.07
CA ALA A 114 -10.69 -12.78 0.70
C ALA A 114 -9.28 -13.41 0.60
N ARG A 115 -9.15 -14.74 0.56
CA ARG A 115 -7.82 -15.38 0.61
C ARG A 115 -6.92 -15.05 -0.60
N LEU A 116 -5.72 -14.55 -0.34
CA LEU A 116 -4.74 -14.04 -1.31
C LEU A 116 -4.34 -15.08 -2.37
N PHE A 117 -3.98 -16.29 -1.95
CA PHE A 117 -3.35 -17.29 -2.82
C PHE A 117 -4.29 -17.89 -3.88
N TYR A 118 -5.60 -17.76 -3.70
CA TYR A 118 -6.59 -18.33 -4.62
C TYR A 118 -7.36 -17.27 -5.43
N MET A 119 -7.09 -15.97 -5.21
CA MET A 119 -7.65 -14.91 -6.04
C MET A 119 -6.91 -14.83 -7.37
N GLN A 120 -7.64 -14.98 -8.48
CA GLN A 120 -7.14 -14.79 -9.84
C GLN A 120 -7.96 -13.68 -10.54
N PRO A 121 -7.35 -12.54 -10.93
CA PRO A 121 -5.96 -12.16 -10.67
C PRO A 121 -5.69 -11.93 -9.16
N LYS A 122 -4.42 -12.06 -8.77
CA LYS A 122 -3.95 -11.76 -7.40
C LYS A 122 -4.43 -10.37 -7.00
N LYS A 123 -5.11 -10.28 -5.86
CA LYS A 123 -5.54 -9.00 -5.31
C LYS A 123 -4.33 -8.24 -4.77
N LYS A 124 -4.30 -6.93 -5.03
CA LYS A 124 -3.24 -6.02 -4.57
C LYS A 124 -3.73 -5.18 -3.41
N ILE A 125 -2.83 -4.94 -2.46
CA ILE A 125 -2.98 -3.94 -1.40
C ILE A 125 -2.38 -2.65 -1.93
N ILE A 126 -3.19 -1.60 -1.96
CA ILE A 126 -2.73 -0.25 -2.25
C ILE A 126 -1.91 0.22 -1.05
N PHE A 127 -0.67 0.65 -1.29
CA PHE A 127 0.14 1.29 -0.28
C PHE A 127 0.35 2.74 -0.70
N ASP A 128 -0.26 3.66 0.05
CA ASP A 128 -0.08 5.08 -0.17
C ASP A 128 1.29 5.49 0.42
N ILE A 129 2.04 6.28 -0.34
CA ILE A 129 3.30 6.88 0.07
C ILE A 129 3.08 8.39 0.03
N TYR A 130 2.98 9.00 1.20
CA TYR A 130 2.80 10.45 1.29
C TYR A 130 4.09 11.19 0.99
N LEU A 131 3.96 12.25 0.18
CA LEU A 131 5.02 13.20 -0.08
C LEU A 131 4.72 14.49 0.67
N LYS A 132 5.66 14.94 1.50
CA LYS A 132 5.51 16.13 2.37
C LYS A 132 5.39 17.47 1.66
N ILE A 133 5.72 17.56 0.37
CA ILE A 133 5.78 18.85 -0.31
C ILE A 133 5.06 18.82 -1.66
N ASP A 134 4.22 19.83 -1.87
CA ASP A 134 3.60 20.15 -3.14
C ASP A 134 4.68 20.54 -4.17
N LEU A 135 4.81 19.70 -5.20
CA LEU A 135 5.78 19.87 -6.28
C LEU A 135 5.46 21.09 -7.17
N SER A 136 4.29 21.71 -7.02
CA SER A 136 3.89 22.91 -7.76
C SER A 136 4.50 24.21 -7.23
N VAL A 137 5.02 24.23 -5.99
CA VAL A 137 5.68 25.41 -5.38
C VAL A 137 7.21 25.32 -5.36
N GLY A 138 7.80 24.34 -6.06
CA GLY A 138 9.26 24.21 -6.21
C GLY A 138 9.97 23.50 -5.05
N GLY A 139 9.25 22.79 -4.19
CA GLY A 139 9.84 22.06 -3.07
C GLY A 139 10.37 20.68 -3.44
N VAL A 140 11.27 20.14 -2.60
CA VAL A 140 11.91 18.82 -2.78
C VAL A 140 10.91 17.72 -2.43
N ALA A 141 10.74 16.71 -3.29
CA ALA A 141 10.00 15.52 -2.90
C ALA A 141 10.73 14.82 -1.73
N GLU A 142 10.07 14.67 -0.60
CA GLU A 142 10.58 13.91 0.56
C GLU A 142 9.55 12.83 0.91
N ILE A 143 10.04 11.62 1.17
CA ILE A 143 9.25 10.50 1.67
C ILE A 143 9.66 10.31 3.12
N ASP A 144 8.68 10.26 4.02
CA ASP A 144 8.95 10.05 5.44
C ASP A 144 9.50 8.65 5.71
N ASP A 145 10.46 8.59 6.65
CA ASP A 145 11.05 7.33 7.09
C ASP A 145 9.98 6.37 7.66
N GLU A 146 8.94 6.89 8.31
CA GLU A 146 7.79 6.08 8.76
C GLU A 146 7.06 5.41 7.59
N ASN A 147 6.87 6.11 6.47
CA ASN A 147 6.22 5.54 5.28
C ASN A 147 7.05 4.38 4.71
N LEU A 148 8.38 4.54 4.64
CA LEU A 148 9.27 3.49 4.15
C LEU A 148 9.37 2.32 5.14
N GLU A 149 9.48 2.59 6.44
CA GLU A 149 9.49 1.54 7.47
C GLU A 149 8.19 0.73 7.45
N ALA A 150 7.04 1.38 7.30
CA ALA A 150 5.76 0.70 7.14
C ALA A 150 5.73 -0.17 5.87
N LEU A 151 6.26 0.35 4.75
CA LEU A 151 6.33 -0.40 3.48
C LEU A 151 7.17 -1.66 3.62
N TRP A 152 8.36 -1.57 4.23
CA TRP A 152 9.24 -2.72 4.40
C TRP A 152 8.66 -3.76 5.33
N ARG A 153 8.06 -3.33 6.45
CA ARG A 153 7.39 -4.25 7.37
C ARG A 153 6.16 -4.91 6.74
N LEU A 154 5.38 -4.17 5.97
CA LEU A 154 4.28 -4.76 5.20
C LEU A 154 4.80 -5.77 4.16
N LEU A 155 5.92 -5.47 3.51
CA LEU A 155 6.56 -6.37 2.56
C LEU A 155 7.07 -7.65 3.24
N GLU A 156 7.60 -7.58 4.48
CA GLU A 156 7.92 -8.77 5.29
C GLU A 156 6.68 -9.62 5.57
N LEU A 157 5.56 -9.00 5.96
CA LEU A 157 4.29 -9.70 6.20
C LEU A 157 3.76 -10.42 4.95
N LEU A 158 4.08 -9.87 3.77
CA LEU A 158 3.75 -10.45 2.47
C LEU A 158 4.88 -11.36 1.94
N ASN A 159 5.81 -11.78 2.80
CA ASN A 159 6.93 -12.65 2.46
C ASN A 159 7.72 -12.13 1.24
N GLY A 160 8.00 -10.84 1.18
CA GLY A 160 8.78 -10.22 0.10
C GLY A 160 8.07 -10.13 -1.26
N GLU A 161 6.81 -10.54 -1.38
CA GLU A 161 6.10 -10.57 -2.66
C GLU A 161 5.55 -9.20 -3.06
N MET A 162 6.40 -8.37 -3.69
CA MET A 162 6.00 -7.05 -4.24
C MET A 162 4.81 -7.11 -5.22
N GLY A 163 4.53 -8.28 -5.82
CA GLY A 163 3.37 -8.49 -6.69
C GLY A 163 2.02 -8.28 -6.00
N HIS A 164 1.98 -8.34 -4.66
CA HIS A 164 0.80 -8.07 -3.84
C HIS A 164 0.64 -6.59 -3.45
N LEU A 165 1.59 -5.73 -3.79
CA LEU A 165 1.54 -4.30 -3.49
C LEU A 165 1.30 -3.47 -4.75
N GLN A 166 0.48 -2.43 -4.60
CA GLN A 166 0.34 -1.36 -5.56
C GLN A 166 0.77 -0.06 -4.88
N LEU A 167 1.94 0.45 -5.24
CA LEU A 167 2.44 1.71 -4.68
C LEU A 167 1.75 2.89 -5.34
N LYS A 168 1.25 3.82 -4.51
CA LYS A 168 0.70 5.10 -4.96
C LYS A 168 1.40 6.23 -4.22
N PHE A 169 1.85 7.24 -4.96
CA PHE A 169 2.38 8.46 -4.35
C PHE A 169 1.24 9.46 -4.19
N ILE A 170 1.05 9.98 -2.99
CA ILE A 170 -0.05 10.90 -2.66
C ILE A 170 0.53 12.23 -2.17
N TRP A 171 0.06 13.32 -2.75
CA TRP A 171 0.19 14.65 -2.15
C TRP A 171 -0.96 14.88 -1.17
N LYS A 172 -0.64 15.41 0.01
CA LYS A 172 -1.61 15.89 0.98
C LYS A 172 -1.45 17.40 1.13
N ASN A 173 -2.56 18.11 1.17
CA ASN A 173 -2.58 19.51 1.51
C ASN A 173 -2.41 19.64 3.04
N ASP A 174 -1.20 19.97 3.48
CA ASP A 174 -0.81 19.97 4.90
C ASP A 174 -1.29 21.19 5.70
N MET A 175 -2.23 21.98 5.17
CA MET A 175 -2.87 23.07 5.95
C MET A 175 -3.55 22.55 7.24
N ASN A 176 -3.97 21.29 7.26
CA ASN A 176 -4.38 20.59 8.49
C ASN A 176 -3.87 19.14 8.50
N PRO A 177 -2.80 18.83 9.25
CA PRO A 177 -2.23 17.48 9.33
C PRO A 177 -3.23 16.39 9.78
N ASN A 178 -4.27 16.77 10.54
CA ASN A 178 -5.27 15.84 11.05
C ASN A 178 -6.44 15.59 10.07
N ASP A 179 -6.49 16.28 8.93
CA ASP A 179 -7.54 16.09 7.94
C ASP A 179 -7.26 14.83 7.09
N LEU A 180 -8.07 13.79 7.32
CA LEU A 180 -7.99 12.50 6.64
C LEU A 180 -8.91 12.40 5.42
N SER A 181 -9.63 13.47 5.08
CA SER A 181 -10.60 13.47 3.99
C SER A 181 -9.92 13.23 2.63
N ALA A 182 -10.66 12.63 1.70
CA ALA A 182 -10.16 12.43 0.34
C ALA A 182 -9.93 13.77 -0.41
N ALA A 183 -10.64 14.83 -0.01
CA ALA A 183 -10.56 16.15 -0.65
C ALA A 183 -9.21 16.86 -0.44
N THR A 184 -8.47 16.51 0.61
CA THR A 184 -7.13 17.07 0.87
C THR A 184 -6.01 16.29 0.18
N LYS A 185 -6.35 15.23 -0.58
CA LYS A 185 -5.38 14.29 -1.14
C LYS A 185 -5.46 14.25 -2.65
N ARG A 186 -4.30 14.10 -3.28
CA ARG A 186 -4.20 13.93 -4.73
C ARG A 186 -3.09 12.97 -5.09
N GLU A 187 -3.41 11.95 -5.87
CA GLU A 187 -2.39 11.06 -6.43
C GLU A 187 -1.46 11.83 -7.38
N VAL A 188 -0.15 11.65 -7.19
CA VAL A 188 0.88 12.18 -8.09
C VAL A 188 0.73 11.52 -9.46
N ALA A 189 0.49 12.35 -10.49
CA ALA A 189 0.32 11.91 -11.87
C ALA A 189 -0.59 10.67 -11.99
N ALA A 190 -1.86 10.85 -11.62
CA ALA A 190 -2.90 9.84 -11.83
C ALA A 190 -2.87 9.33 -13.28
N ASN A 191 -3.02 8.01 -13.45
CA ASN A 191 -2.92 7.31 -14.74
C ASN A 191 -1.56 7.48 -15.47
N ASN A 192 -0.51 7.89 -14.76
CA ASN A 192 0.83 8.13 -15.33
C ASN A 192 0.85 9.18 -16.46
N THR A 193 -0.01 10.19 -16.35
CA THR A 193 -0.12 11.28 -17.32
C THR A 193 0.28 12.63 -16.72
N GLY A 194 0.59 13.59 -17.60
CA GLY A 194 0.88 14.98 -17.21
C GLY A 194 2.34 15.22 -16.78
N PRO A 195 2.67 16.46 -16.37
CA PRO A 195 4.04 16.93 -16.18
C PRO A 195 4.79 16.24 -15.02
N PHE A 196 4.06 15.63 -14.09
CA PHE A 196 4.63 14.93 -12.93
C PHE A 196 4.81 13.42 -13.16
N ALA A 197 4.39 12.87 -14.30
CA ALA A 197 4.52 11.45 -14.60
C ALA A 197 5.98 10.95 -14.57
N PRO A 198 6.98 11.67 -15.14
CA PRO A 198 8.38 11.26 -15.04
C PRO A 198 8.88 11.22 -13.58
N ILE A 199 8.41 12.13 -12.73
CA ILE A 199 8.79 12.16 -11.31
C ILE A 199 8.24 10.93 -10.60
N LYS A 200 6.96 10.63 -10.81
CA LYS A 200 6.32 9.42 -10.27
C LYS A 200 7.08 8.16 -10.68
N GLN A 201 7.47 8.04 -11.95
CA GLN A 201 8.21 6.87 -12.45
C GLN A 201 9.61 6.75 -11.83
N ASN A 202 10.33 7.86 -11.66
CA ASN A 202 11.63 7.84 -10.99
C ASN A 202 11.51 7.46 -9.50
N LEU A 203 10.54 8.04 -8.79
CA LEU A 203 10.26 7.68 -7.39
C LEU A 203 9.92 6.19 -7.27
N LEU A 204 9.03 5.70 -8.14
CA LEU A 204 8.67 4.30 -8.19
C LEU A 204 9.89 3.41 -8.46
N THR A 205 10.74 3.78 -9.41
CA THR A 205 11.97 3.04 -9.73
C THR A 205 12.91 2.96 -8.53
N ILE A 206 13.10 4.07 -7.81
CA ILE A 206 13.95 4.11 -6.60
C ILE A 206 13.40 3.19 -5.52
N VAL A 207 12.10 3.31 -5.20
CA VAL A 207 11.46 2.51 -4.15
C VAL A 207 11.42 1.03 -4.52
N LEU A 208 11.10 0.68 -5.77
CA LEU A 208 11.11 -0.71 -6.23
C LEU A 208 12.51 -1.33 -6.23
N ALA A 209 13.55 -0.57 -6.60
CA ALA A 209 14.92 -1.05 -6.50
C ALA A 209 15.32 -1.35 -5.05
N ALA A 210 14.97 -0.46 -4.11
CA ALA A 210 15.19 -0.68 -2.68
C ALA A 210 14.41 -1.88 -2.15
N ALA A 211 13.13 -2.02 -2.55
CA ALA A 211 12.30 -3.18 -2.21
C ALA A 211 12.94 -4.48 -2.71
N ASN A 212 13.37 -4.52 -3.96
CA ASN A 212 14.05 -5.69 -4.53
C ASN A 212 15.32 -6.03 -3.75
N HIS A 213 16.13 -5.04 -3.38
CA HIS A 213 17.30 -5.28 -2.53
C HIS A 213 16.87 -5.85 -1.16
N TYR A 214 15.90 -5.26 -0.51
CA TYR A 214 15.40 -5.73 0.78
C TYR A 214 14.89 -7.19 0.69
N THR A 215 14.11 -7.54 -0.33
CA THR A 215 13.59 -8.91 -0.51
C THR A 215 14.68 -9.96 -0.69
N THR A 216 15.86 -9.60 -1.22
CA THR A 216 16.96 -10.58 -1.33
C THR A 216 17.43 -11.10 0.02
N CYS A 217 17.33 -10.30 1.10
CA CYS A 217 17.70 -10.78 2.44
C CYS A 217 16.58 -11.61 3.10
N ILE A 218 15.31 -11.37 2.74
CA ILE A 218 14.16 -12.17 3.17
C ILE A 218 14.26 -13.58 2.58
N HIS A 219 14.57 -13.70 1.29
CA HIS A 219 14.60 -14.96 0.55
C HIS A 219 15.97 -15.62 0.43
N ALA A 220 16.99 -15.08 1.11
CA ALA A 220 18.34 -15.67 1.07
C ALA A 220 18.28 -17.13 1.56
N PRO A 221 18.75 -18.11 0.76
CA PRO A 221 18.80 -19.50 1.18
C PRO A 221 19.56 -19.67 2.49
N ALA A 222 19.13 -20.61 3.34
CA ALA A 222 19.79 -20.93 4.59
C ALA A 222 21.26 -21.40 4.42
N THR A 223 21.65 -21.80 3.21
CA THR A 223 23.02 -22.18 2.84
C THR A 223 23.96 -20.98 2.65
N ILE A 224 23.43 -19.77 2.48
CA ILE A 224 24.26 -18.55 2.41
C ILE A 224 24.69 -18.18 3.84
N ASN A 225 25.99 -18.06 4.06
CA ASN A 225 26.52 -17.63 5.35
C ASN A 225 26.04 -16.21 5.73
N LEU A 226 25.97 -15.92 7.02
CA LEU A 226 25.41 -14.66 7.52
C LEU A 226 26.16 -13.42 6.98
N ILE A 227 27.48 -13.49 6.84
CA ILE A 227 28.28 -12.37 6.30
C ILE A 227 27.81 -12.04 4.88
N ASN A 228 27.69 -13.02 4.01
CA ASN A 228 27.27 -12.82 2.61
C ASN A 228 25.80 -12.41 2.51
N ARG A 229 24.93 -12.98 3.35
CA ARG A 229 23.50 -12.62 3.39
C ARG A 229 23.31 -11.15 3.72
N TRP A 230 24.10 -10.62 4.67
CA TRP A 230 23.91 -9.28 5.22
C TRP A 230 24.96 -8.24 4.79
N ALA A 231 25.92 -8.61 3.93
CA ALA A 231 27.08 -7.77 3.55
C ALA A 231 26.75 -6.36 3.08
N ARG A 232 25.54 -6.15 2.52
CA ARG A 232 25.08 -4.82 2.05
C ARG A 232 24.62 -3.91 3.19
N TYR A 233 24.16 -4.50 4.28
CA TYR A 233 23.41 -3.83 5.35
C TYR A 233 24.21 -3.74 6.65
N LEU A 234 25.06 -4.74 6.91
CA LEU A 234 25.73 -4.94 8.19
C LEU A 234 27.24 -5.06 8.00
N SER A 235 27.99 -4.68 9.03
CA SER A 235 29.39 -5.06 9.13
C SER A 235 29.52 -6.59 9.30
N PRO A 236 30.63 -7.22 8.86
CA PRO A 236 30.85 -8.65 9.06
C PRO A 236 30.76 -9.08 10.53
N MET A 237 31.22 -8.22 11.46
CA MET A 237 31.16 -8.48 12.90
C MET A 237 29.71 -8.52 13.41
N THR A 238 28.90 -7.54 13.02
CA THR A 238 27.47 -7.48 13.40
C THR A 238 26.68 -8.64 12.77
N ALA A 239 27.03 -9.05 11.55
CA ALA A 239 26.33 -10.11 10.85
C ALA A 239 26.42 -11.47 11.59
N ILE A 240 27.60 -11.78 12.16
CA ILE A 240 27.87 -13.06 12.85
C ILE A 240 27.70 -13.01 14.37
N ASP A 241 27.42 -11.82 14.93
CA ASP A 241 27.26 -11.65 16.37
C ASP A 241 26.06 -12.47 16.88
N PRO A 242 26.26 -13.45 17.78
CA PRO A 242 25.17 -14.25 18.33
C PRO A 242 24.20 -13.44 19.21
N ALA A 243 24.61 -12.28 19.74
CA ALA A 243 23.72 -11.38 20.47
C ALA A 243 22.77 -10.60 19.53
N THR A 244 23.11 -10.51 18.25
CA THR A 244 22.28 -9.85 17.25
C THR A 244 21.19 -10.83 16.77
N THR A 245 19.93 -10.51 17.06
CA THR A 245 18.77 -11.32 16.62
C THR A 245 18.43 -11.05 15.16
N ASP A 246 17.72 -11.97 14.50
CA ASP A 246 17.26 -11.72 13.12
C ASP A 246 16.34 -10.51 13.01
N ALA A 247 15.49 -10.27 14.00
CA ALA A 247 14.67 -9.05 14.08
C ALA A 247 15.54 -7.77 14.07
N HIS A 248 16.67 -7.80 14.79
CA HIS A 248 17.61 -6.68 14.79
C HIS A 248 18.34 -6.54 13.45
N ARG A 249 18.74 -7.64 12.81
CA ARG A 249 19.35 -7.62 11.46
C ARG A 249 18.40 -7.04 10.42
N PHE A 250 17.12 -7.41 10.46
CA PHE A 250 16.09 -6.86 9.57
C PHE A 250 15.86 -5.37 9.82
N ALA A 251 15.83 -4.93 11.08
CA ALA A 251 15.72 -3.50 11.41
C ALA A 251 16.87 -2.68 10.81
N LEU A 252 18.12 -3.15 10.96
CA LEU A 252 19.29 -2.48 10.38
C LEU A 252 19.27 -2.49 8.83
N ALA A 253 18.77 -3.56 8.23
CA ALA A 253 18.58 -3.61 6.78
C ALA A 253 17.52 -2.59 6.31
N ARG A 254 16.43 -2.41 7.07
CA ARG A 254 15.41 -1.38 6.79
C ARG A 254 15.97 0.04 6.93
N ASP A 255 16.70 0.33 8.01
CA ASP A 255 17.37 1.62 8.21
C ASP A 255 18.30 1.95 7.04
N TRP A 256 19.09 0.97 6.60
CA TRP A 256 19.97 1.13 5.44
C TRP A 256 19.17 1.41 4.16
N THR A 257 18.08 0.68 3.91
CA THR A 257 17.25 0.88 2.71
C THR A 257 16.53 2.23 2.72
N ASN A 258 16.03 2.69 3.88
CA ASN A 258 15.46 4.02 4.04
C ASN A 258 16.47 5.09 3.63
N LEU A 259 17.68 5.01 4.19
CA LEU A 259 18.76 5.93 3.88
C LEU A 259 19.11 5.94 2.38
N GLN A 260 19.11 4.79 1.70
CA GLN A 260 19.35 4.76 0.26
C GLN A 260 18.23 5.39 -0.54
N VAL A 261 16.96 5.13 -0.21
CA VAL A 261 15.81 5.76 -0.88
C VAL A 261 15.91 7.28 -0.73
N SER A 262 16.04 7.78 0.50
CA SER A 262 16.12 9.23 0.77
C SER A 262 17.30 9.88 0.04
N ARG A 263 18.47 9.23 -0.01
CA ARG A 263 19.63 9.71 -0.80
C ARG A 263 19.35 9.76 -2.30
N GLN A 264 18.72 8.75 -2.88
CA GLN A 264 18.45 8.70 -4.32
C GLN A 264 17.36 9.70 -4.72
N VAL A 265 16.33 9.86 -3.88
CA VAL A 265 15.30 10.89 -4.07
C VAL A 265 15.92 12.29 -4.03
N GLY A 266 16.81 12.56 -3.07
CA GLY A 266 17.55 13.82 -3.02
C GLY A 266 18.46 14.06 -4.23
N LYS A 267 19.15 13.03 -4.73
CA LYS A 267 19.97 13.11 -5.95
C LYS A 267 19.15 13.38 -7.20
N MET A 268 18.00 12.73 -7.34
CA MET A 268 17.06 12.95 -8.43
C MET A 268 16.65 14.43 -8.49
N TRP A 269 16.36 15.02 -7.33
CA TRP A 269 15.94 16.41 -7.25
C TRP A 269 17.06 17.42 -7.54
N THR A 270 18.24 17.21 -6.94
CA THR A 270 19.40 18.09 -7.18
C THR A 270 19.87 18.06 -8.63
N THR A 271 19.81 16.90 -9.30
CA THR A 271 20.12 16.79 -10.72
C THR A 271 19.14 17.59 -11.58
N ARG A 272 17.83 17.50 -11.26
CA ARG A 272 16.79 18.23 -11.97
C ARG A 272 16.97 19.74 -11.89
N ASN A 273 17.28 20.27 -10.70
CA ASN A 273 17.52 21.69 -10.50
C ASN A 273 18.75 22.20 -11.25
N LYS A 274 19.76 21.35 -11.48
CA LYS A 274 20.94 21.68 -12.29
C LYS A 274 20.67 21.63 -13.79
N SER A 275 19.78 20.75 -14.25
CA SER A 275 19.37 20.64 -15.66
C SER A 275 18.27 21.62 -16.09
N GLY A 276 17.72 22.38 -15.14
CA GLY A 276 16.71 23.42 -15.37
C GLY A 276 17.25 24.85 -15.22
N ALA A 277 18.57 25.03 -15.24
CA ALA A 277 19.27 26.32 -15.34
C ALA A 277 19.92 26.44 -16.73
#